data_AF-A0A0C2BZY5-F1
#
_entry.id   AF-A0A0C2BZY5-F1
#
_cell.length_a   1.000
_cell.length_b   1.000
_cell.length_c   1.000
_cell.angle_alpha   90.00
_cell.angle_beta   90.00
_cell.angle_gamma   90.00
#
_symmetry.space_group_name_H-M   'P 1'
#
loop_
_entity.id
_entity.type
_entity.pdbx_description
1 polymer ?
#
loop_
_entity_poly.entity_id
_entity_poly.type
_entity_poly.pdbx_seq_one_letter_code
_entity_poly.pdbx_strand_id
1 'polypeptide(L)'
;MNTLKFLCLHCGSLSNARREHRGFLIWIQVGESMMVPKLWARLRPDFVQVGELASLLLLHCISFPSGEEAFWRVVHRDFACADWKTRFDSVGKAYVMAHVIKLAPVKGNKVVQTALSALFYHFVTSLHDPNPTVAQRAIIALRALPTQTLKVEKLVPFG
;
A
#
# COMPACT_ATOMS: atom_id res chain seq x y z
N MET A 1 -14.10 11.67 4.95
CA MET A 1 -14.33 10.50 5.84
C MET A 1 -15.50 9.63 5.35
N ASN A 2 -16.66 10.24 5.05
CA ASN A 2 -17.89 9.49 4.71
C ASN A 2 -17.72 8.57 3.49
N THR A 3 -17.09 9.03 2.40
CA THR A 3 -16.86 8.21 1.19
C THR A 3 -16.04 6.94 1.45
N LEU A 4 -14.97 7.01 2.26
CA LEU A 4 -14.16 5.83 2.60
C LEU A 4 -14.97 4.85 3.46
N LYS A 5 -15.74 5.36 4.43
CA LYS A 5 -16.63 4.53 5.26
C LYS A 5 -17.69 3.82 4.41
N PHE A 6 -18.33 4.54 3.49
CA PHE A 6 -19.28 3.93 2.54
C PHE A 6 -18.62 2.85 1.68
N LEU A 7 -17.42 3.10 1.14
CA LEU A 7 -16.71 2.11 0.35
C LEU A 7 -16.31 0.85 1.16
N CYS A 8 -15.89 1.04 2.41
CA CYS A 8 -15.62 -0.07 3.34
C CYS A 8 -16.88 -0.90 3.63
N LEU A 9 -18.01 -0.23 3.89
CA LEU A 9 -19.29 -0.88 4.20
C LEU A 9 -19.83 -1.71 3.01
N HIS A 10 -19.54 -1.27 1.78
CA HIS A 10 -19.99 -1.93 0.55
C HIS A 10 -18.88 -2.73 -0.17
N CYS A 11 -17.81 -3.13 0.53
CA CYS A 11 -16.72 -3.92 -0.08
C CYS A 11 -17.20 -5.29 -0.64
N GLY A 12 -18.30 -5.83 -0.09
CA GLY A 12 -18.98 -7.02 -0.63
C GLY A 12 -19.50 -6.80 -2.06
N SER A 13 -19.97 -5.60 -2.39
CA SER A 13 -20.42 -5.26 -3.74
C SER A 13 -19.26 -5.26 -4.75
N LEU A 14 -18.09 -4.76 -4.35
CA LEU A 14 -16.86 -4.85 -5.15
C LEU A 14 -16.42 -6.31 -5.37
N SER A 15 -16.55 -7.14 -4.33
CA SER A 15 -16.25 -8.57 -4.43
C SER A 15 -17.21 -9.32 -5.37
N ASN A 16 -18.49 -8.94 -5.41
CA ASN A 16 -19.48 -9.50 -6.34
C ASN A 16 -19.23 -9.03 -7.78
N ALA A 17 -18.93 -7.75 -7.97
CA ALA A 17 -18.56 -7.17 -9.27
C ALA A 17 -17.35 -7.86 -9.91
N ARG A 18 -16.48 -8.50 -9.12
CA ARG A 18 -15.36 -9.30 -9.64
C ARG A 18 -15.80 -10.45 -10.55
N ARG A 19 -16.97 -11.04 -10.30
CA ARG A 19 -17.48 -12.17 -11.09
C ARG A 19 -18.27 -11.68 -12.30
N GLU A 20 -19.09 -10.64 -12.11
CA GLU A 20 -20.10 -10.21 -13.09
C GLU A 20 -19.61 -9.07 -13.99
N HIS A 21 -18.66 -8.26 -13.52
CA HIS A 21 -18.24 -7.01 -14.17
C HIS A 21 -16.71 -6.85 -14.17
N ARG A 22 -15.98 -7.92 -14.51
CA ARG A 22 -14.49 -7.94 -14.47
C ARG A 22 -13.83 -6.82 -15.28
N GLY A 23 -14.36 -6.48 -16.47
CA GLY A 23 -13.84 -5.39 -17.30
C GLY A 23 -13.95 -4.02 -16.63
N PHE A 24 -15.07 -3.76 -15.95
CA PHE A 24 -15.26 -2.55 -15.15
C PHE A 24 -14.25 -2.49 -14.00
N LEU A 25 -14.02 -3.61 -13.29
CA LEU A 25 -13.00 -3.66 -12.23
C LEU A 25 -11.60 -3.31 -12.76
N ILE A 26 -11.19 -3.87 -13.89
CA ILE A 26 -9.87 -3.55 -14.48
C ILE A 26 -9.79 -2.05 -14.81
N TRP A 27 -10.85 -1.50 -15.42
CA TRP A 27 -10.90 -0.08 -15.78
C TRP A 27 -10.76 0.84 -14.55
N ILE A 28 -11.44 0.54 -13.44
CA ILE A 28 -11.31 1.30 -12.19
C ILE A 28 -10.02 1.01 -11.38
N GLN A 29 -9.12 0.17 -11.88
CA GLN A 29 -7.78 -0.02 -11.28
C GLN A 29 -6.69 0.65 -12.11
N VAL A 30 -6.75 0.56 -13.45
CA VAL A 30 -5.61 0.81 -14.35
C VAL A 30 -5.36 2.30 -14.67
N GLY A 31 -6.33 3.20 -14.43
CA GLY A 31 -6.19 4.64 -14.70
C GLY A 31 -5.50 5.45 -13.59
N GLU A 32 -4.79 6.52 -13.94
CA GLU A 32 -4.06 7.35 -12.95
C GLU A 32 -4.96 8.09 -11.94
N SER A 33 -6.25 8.24 -12.26
CA SER A 33 -7.29 8.81 -11.38
C SER A 33 -8.18 7.75 -10.71
N MET A 34 -7.71 6.52 -10.57
CA MET A 34 -8.55 5.40 -10.15
C MET A 34 -8.29 4.95 -8.70
N MET A 35 -8.98 3.90 -8.24
CA MET A 35 -9.10 3.56 -6.81
C MET A 35 -7.75 3.40 -6.10
N VAL A 36 -6.82 2.62 -6.66
CA VAL A 36 -5.50 2.39 -6.05
C VAL A 36 -4.67 3.67 -5.91
N PRO A 37 -4.43 4.47 -6.98
CA PRO A 37 -3.71 5.74 -6.84
C PRO A 37 -4.36 6.73 -5.87
N LYS A 38 -5.70 6.83 -5.88
CA LYS A 38 -6.43 7.71 -4.95
C LYS A 38 -6.33 7.24 -3.51
N LEU A 39 -6.39 5.94 -3.24
CA LEU A 39 -6.23 5.40 -1.89
C LEU A 39 -4.79 5.57 -1.40
N TRP A 40 -3.80 5.27 -2.25
CA TRP A 40 -2.38 5.50 -1.95
C TRP A 40 -2.09 6.96 -1.58
N ALA A 41 -2.59 7.93 -2.35
CA ALA A 41 -2.44 9.35 -2.06
C ALA A 41 -3.10 9.82 -0.75
N ARG A 42 -4.01 9.01 -0.17
CA ARG A 42 -4.73 9.33 1.08
C ARG A 42 -4.10 8.68 2.31
N LEU A 43 -3.12 7.80 2.13
CA LEU A 43 -2.31 7.29 3.22
C LEU A 43 -1.51 8.45 3.81
N ARG A 44 -1.90 8.91 5.00
CA ARG A 44 -1.20 9.97 5.71
C ARG A 44 -0.95 9.55 7.16
N PRO A 45 0.29 9.64 7.65
CA PRO A 45 0.61 9.27 9.02
C PRO A 45 -0.08 10.16 10.05
N ASP A 46 -0.37 11.41 9.70
CA ASP A 46 -1.01 12.39 10.58
C ASP A 46 -2.50 12.11 10.85
N PHE A 47 -3.12 11.20 10.07
CA PHE A 47 -4.55 10.88 10.16
C PHE A 47 -4.76 9.37 10.29
N VAL A 48 -4.39 8.81 11.45
CA VAL A 48 -4.36 7.36 11.73
C VAL A 48 -5.64 6.63 11.29
N GLN A 49 -6.82 7.15 11.63
CA GLN A 49 -8.11 6.53 11.27
C GLN A 49 -8.37 6.49 9.76
N VAL A 50 -7.95 7.55 9.04
CA VAL A 50 -8.08 7.61 7.57
C VAL A 50 -7.06 6.69 6.93
N GLY A 51 -5.83 6.68 7.45
CA GLY A 51 -4.76 5.78 7.03
C GLY A 51 -5.15 4.31 7.18
N GLU A 52 -5.72 3.92 8.32
CA GLU A 52 -6.15 2.54 8.58
C GLU A 52 -7.23 2.07 7.58
N LEU A 53 -8.29 2.85 7.40
CA LEU A 53 -9.36 2.51 6.45
C LEU A 53 -8.85 2.48 4.99
N ALA A 54 -8.03 3.45 4.60
CA ALA A 54 -7.45 3.50 3.27
C ALA A 54 -6.51 2.30 3.00
N SER A 55 -5.70 1.92 3.99
CA SER A 55 -4.83 0.74 3.91
C SER A 55 -5.62 -0.56 3.72
N LEU A 56 -6.67 -0.77 4.50
CA LEU A 56 -7.52 -1.99 4.38
C LEU A 56 -8.22 -2.05 3.02
N LEU A 57 -8.76 -0.93 2.54
CA LEU A 57 -9.35 -0.84 1.21
C LEU A 57 -8.30 -1.08 0.12
N LEU A 58 -7.10 -0.55 0.28
CA LEU A 58 -6.02 -0.73 -0.68
C LEU A 58 -5.59 -2.20 -0.77
N LEU A 59 -5.45 -2.90 0.36
CA LEU A 59 -5.20 -4.35 0.39
C LEU A 59 -6.30 -5.13 -0.34
N HIS A 60 -7.56 -4.72 -0.19
CA HIS A 60 -8.68 -5.31 -0.91
C HIS A 60 -8.59 -5.04 -2.42
N CYS A 61 -8.25 -3.81 -2.83
CA CYS A 61 -8.09 -3.45 -4.24
C CYS A 61 -6.95 -4.22 -4.91
N ILE A 62 -5.83 -4.42 -4.21
CA ILE A 62 -4.69 -5.22 -4.69
C ILE A 62 -5.12 -6.65 -5.00
N SER A 63 -6.12 -7.20 -4.30
CA SER A 63 -6.62 -8.55 -4.55
C SER A 63 -7.51 -8.68 -5.80
N PHE A 64 -7.84 -7.57 -6.46
CA PHE A 64 -8.63 -7.54 -7.68
C PHE A 64 -7.75 -7.55 -8.93
N PRO A 65 -8.29 -7.98 -10.10
CA PRO A 65 -7.53 -7.97 -11.35
C PRO A 65 -6.92 -6.61 -11.65
N SER A 66 -5.63 -6.59 -11.98
CA SER A 66 -4.82 -5.40 -12.28
C SER A 66 -4.60 -4.44 -11.09
N GLY A 67 -5.08 -4.78 -9.89
CA GLY A 67 -4.91 -3.96 -8.69
C GLY A 67 -3.47 -3.98 -8.17
N GLU A 68 -2.81 -5.13 -8.24
CA GLU A 68 -1.39 -5.33 -7.92
C GLU A 68 -0.48 -4.56 -8.86
N GLU A 69 -0.80 -4.53 -10.16
CA GLU A 69 -0.04 -3.82 -11.17
C GLU A 69 -0.20 -2.29 -11.00
N ALA A 70 -1.43 -1.83 -10.76
CA ALA A 70 -1.70 -0.43 -10.44
C ALA A 70 -0.99 0.00 -9.14
N PHE A 71 -0.94 -0.87 -8.14
CA PHE A 71 -0.25 -0.61 -6.87
C PHE A 71 1.26 -0.56 -7.06
N TRP A 72 1.83 -1.50 -7.79
CA TRP A 72 3.25 -1.48 -8.16
C TRP A 72 3.63 -0.19 -8.89
N ARG A 73 2.86 0.19 -9.92
CA ARG A 73 3.12 1.41 -10.70
C ARG A 73 3.12 2.66 -9.82
N VAL A 74 2.12 2.83 -8.94
CA VAL A 74 2.03 4.02 -8.10
C VAL A 74 3.14 4.07 -7.04
N VAL A 75 3.47 2.93 -6.43
CA VAL A 75 4.54 2.83 -5.43
C VAL A 75 5.88 3.11 -6.08
N HIS A 76 6.20 2.43 -7.18
CA HIS A 76 7.47 2.60 -7.87
C HIS A 76 7.67 4.05 -8.33
N ARG A 77 6.63 4.65 -8.94
CA ARG A 77 6.66 6.05 -9.39
C ARG A 77 6.99 7.01 -8.25
N ASP A 78 6.33 6.88 -7.10
CA ASP A 78 6.51 7.83 -6.00
C ASP A 78 7.84 7.61 -5.27
N PHE A 79 8.30 6.37 -5.09
CA PHE A 79 9.60 6.06 -4.49
C PHE A 79 10.78 6.35 -5.42
N ALA A 80 10.61 6.30 -6.74
CA ALA A 80 11.64 6.68 -7.72
C ALA A 80 11.54 8.15 -8.15
N CYS A 81 10.67 8.94 -7.53
CA CYS A 81 10.45 10.33 -7.93
C CYS A 81 11.72 11.17 -7.74
N ALA A 82 12.04 12.04 -8.72
CA ALA A 82 13.16 12.96 -8.62
C ALA A 82 13.02 13.93 -7.44
N ASP A 83 11.78 14.35 -7.14
CA ASP A 83 11.48 15.16 -5.95
C ASP A 83 11.56 14.31 -4.67
N TRP A 84 12.54 14.64 -3.82
CA TRP A 84 12.76 13.95 -2.56
C TRP A 84 11.57 14.10 -1.60
N LYS A 85 10.75 15.14 -1.72
CA LYS A 85 9.56 15.32 -0.86
C LYS A 85 8.51 14.24 -1.14
N THR A 86 8.36 13.84 -2.41
CA THR A 86 7.49 12.73 -2.81
C THR A 86 8.02 11.41 -2.26
N ARG A 87 9.34 11.19 -2.30
CA ARG A 87 9.96 9.99 -1.68
C ARG A 87 9.79 9.99 -0.16
N PHE A 88 10.00 11.12 0.50
CA PHE A 88 9.79 11.31 1.94
C PHE A 88 8.35 10.98 2.35
N ASP A 89 7.36 11.46 1.60
CA ASP A 89 5.95 11.16 1.83
C ASP A 89 5.68 9.65 1.65
N SER A 90 6.26 9.04 0.62
CA SER A 90 6.14 7.60 0.33
C SER A 90 6.62 6.70 1.46
N VAL A 91 7.73 7.08 2.11
CA VAL A 91 8.21 6.41 3.34
C VAL A 91 7.16 6.47 4.45
N GLY A 92 6.47 7.60 4.60
CA GLY A 92 5.34 7.74 5.55
C GLY A 92 4.16 6.85 5.20
N LYS A 93 3.81 6.73 3.92
CA LYS A 93 2.74 5.84 3.43
C LYS A 93 3.06 4.37 3.69
N ALA A 94 4.31 3.96 3.43
CA ALA A 94 4.79 2.61 3.72
C ALA A 94 4.70 2.29 5.22
N TYR A 95 5.08 3.23 6.08
CA TYR A 95 4.92 3.09 7.54
C TYR A 95 3.46 2.88 7.97
N VAL A 96 2.52 3.64 7.40
CA VAL A 96 1.08 3.49 7.66
C VAL A 96 0.59 2.10 7.21
N MET A 97 0.97 1.66 6.01
CA MET A 97 0.63 0.31 5.53
C MET A 97 1.19 -0.76 6.47
N ALA A 98 2.45 -0.63 6.87
CA ALA A 98 3.14 -1.55 7.77
C ALA A 98 2.49 -1.66 9.16
N HIS A 99 1.85 -0.60 9.64
CA HIS A 99 1.08 -0.60 10.90
C HIS A 99 -0.27 -1.32 10.79
N VAL A 100 -0.87 -1.33 9.60
CA VAL A 100 -2.22 -1.84 9.38
C VAL A 100 -2.22 -3.31 8.94
N ILE A 101 -1.08 -3.81 8.43
CA ILE A 101 -0.93 -5.21 8.04
C ILE A 101 -1.07 -6.12 9.26
N LYS A 102 -2.27 -6.65 9.45
CA LYS A 102 -2.52 -7.81 10.31
C LYS A 102 -2.09 -9.07 9.55
N LEU A 103 -1.40 -10.00 10.22
CA LEU A 103 -0.86 -11.22 9.60
C LEU A 103 -1.94 -12.14 8.99
N ALA A 104 -3.18 -12.10 9.50
CA ALA A 104 -4.22 -13.05 9.08
C ALA A 104 -4.77 -12.82 7.65
N PRO A 105 -5.17 -11.60 7.22
CA PRO A 105 -5.63 -11.36 5.85
C PRO A 105 -4.54 -11.51 4.77
N VAL A 106 -3.27 -11.26 5.12
CA VAL A 106 -2.16 -11.29 4.16
C VAL A 106 -1.66 -12.71 3.91
N LYS A 107 -1.67 -13.59 4.90
CA LYS A 107 -1.15 -14.97 4.76
C LYS A 107 -1.86 -15.82 3.70
N GLY A 108 -3.13 -15.54 3.41
CA GLY A 108 -3.93 -16.32 2.46
C GLY A 108 -3.85 -15.89 1.00
N ASN A 109 -3.23 -14.75 0.68
CA ASN A 109 -3.27 -14.18 -0.67
C ASN A 109 -1.86 -13.84 -1.20
N LYS A 110 -1.36 -14.66 -2.13
CA LYS A 110 -0.03 -14.50 -2.74
C LYS A 110 0.13 -13.19 -3.51
N VAL A 111 -0.92 -12.70 -4.18
CA VAL A 111 -0.88 -11.43 -4.93
C VAL A 111 -0.64 -10.27 -3.98
N VAL A 112 -1.37 -10.24 -2.87
CA VAL A 112 -1.20 -9.21 -1.83
C VAL A 112 0.18 -9.33 -1.18
N GLN A 113 0.69 -10.54 -0.94
CA GLN A 113 2.04 -10.75 -0.41
C GLN A 113 3.10 -10.15 -1.34
N THR A 114 3.09 -10.53 -2.63
CA THR A 114 4.04 -10.01 -3.62
C THR A 114 3.99 -8.49 -3.73
N ALA A 115 2.79 -7.91 -3.78
CA ALA A 115 2.62 -6.46 -3.80
C ALA A 115 3.21 -5.77 -2.56
N LEU A 116 2.98 -6.35 -1.37
CA LEU A 116 3.55 -5.82 -0.13
C LEU A 116 5.08 -6.00 -0.07
N SER A 117 5.62 -7.12 -0.55
CA SER A 117 7.08 -7.32 -0.65
C SER A 117 7.74 -6.22 -1.47
N ALA A 118 7.11 -5.85 -2.59
CA ALA A 118 7.53 -4.75 -3.44
C ALA A 118 7.53 -3.39 -2.70
N LEU A 119 6.48 -3.09 -1.92
CA LEU A 119 6.43 -1.90 -1.08
C LEU A 119 7.56 -1.89 -0.04
N PHE A 120 7.77 -3.01 0.65
CA PHE A 120 8.80 -3.12 1.69
C PHE A 120 10.20 -3.04 1.11
N TYR A 121 10.44 -3.57 -0.09
CA TYR A 121 11.68 -3.39 -0.81
C TYR A 121 12.00 -1.89 -1.03
N HIS A 122 11.03 -1.12 -1.53
CA HIS A 122 11.19 0.33 -1.69
C HIS A 122 11.38 1.07 -0.36
N PHE A 123 10.70 0.62 0.69
CA PHE A 123 10.85 1.20 2.03
C PHE A 123 12.24 0.95 2.63
N VAL A 124 12.77 -0.28 2.53
CA VAL A 124 14.11 -0.63 3.02
C VAL A 124 15.20 0.04 2.19
N THR A 125 15.07 0.10 0.86
CA THR A 125 16.04 0.83 0.01
C THR A 125 16.08 2.33 0.33
N SER A 126 14.98 2.91 0.81
CA SER A 126 14.93 4.31 1.25
C SER A 126 15.82 4.60 2.47
N LEU A 127 16.29 3.59 3.22
CA LEU A 127 17.30 3.76 4.28
C LEU A 127 18.63 4.32 3.73
N HIS A 128 18.87 4.13 2.43
CA HIS A 128 20.04 4.59 1.70
C HIS A 128 19.70 5.69 0.67
N ASP A 129 18.60 6.42 0.87
CA ASP A 129 18.22 7.51 -0.04
C ASP A 129 19.32 8.59 -0.10
N PRO A 130 19.64 9.14 -1.30
CA PRO A 130 20.64 10.20 -1.44
C PRO A 130 20.29 11.47 -0.66
N ASN A 131 19.01 11.70 -0.35
CA ASN A 131 18.59 12.77 0.53
C ASN A 131 18.58 12.28 1.99
N PRO A 132 19.38 12.89 2.89
CA PRO A 132 19.51 12.42 4.27
C PRO A 132 18.20 12.51 5.07
N THR A 133 17.31 13.44 4.74
CA THR A 133 16.01 13.59 5.41
C THR A 133 15.07 12.43 5.08
N VAL A 134 15.12 11.90 3.86
CA VAL A 134 14.37 10.70 3.46
C VAL A 134 14.92 9.48 4.18
N ALA A 135 16.25 9.29 4.16
CA ALA A 135 16.93 8.18 4.83
C ALA A 135 16.65 8.16 6.35
N GLN A 136 16.76 9.33 7.00
CA GLN A 136 16.46 9.46 8.43
C GLN A 136 15.01 9.10 8.75
N ARG A 137 14.04 9.55 7.92
CA ARG A 137 12.64 9.17 8.09
C ARG A 137 12.44 7.66 7.98
N ALA A 138 13.07 7.01 7.01
CA ALA A 138 12.97 5.57 6.82
C ALA A 138 13.53 4.81 8.03
N ILE A 139 14.68 5.24 8.57
CA ILE A 139 15.29 4.64 9.77
C ILE A 139 14.36 4.76 10.98
N ILE A 140 13.81 5.96 11.23
CA ILE A 140 12.90 6.20 12.35
C ILE A 140 11.63 5.38 12.20
N ALA A 141 11.03 5.38 11.00
CA ALA A 141 9.82 4.63 10.70
C ALA A 141 10.02 3.12 10.90
N LEU A 142 11.14 2.56 10.42
CA LEU A 142 11.46 1.14 10.56
C LEU A 142 11.62 0.75 12.03
N ARG A 143 12.32 1.56 12.82
CA ARG A 143 12.51 1.34 14.27
C ARG A 143 11.21 1.41 15.06
N ALA A 144 10.24 2.20 14.58
CA ALA A 144 8.93 2.35 15.21
C ALA A 144 7.92 1.27 14.79
N LEU A 145 8.26 0.34 13.87
CA LEU A 145 7.36 -0.74 13.50
C LEU A 145 7.22 -1.78 14.64
N PRO A 146 6.02 -2.33 14.86
CA PRO A 146 5.84 -3.47 15.77
C PRO A 146 6.73 -4.65 15.35
N THR A 147 7.32 -5.34 16.32
CA THR A 147 8.20 -6.51 16.08
C THR A 147 7.51 -7.63 15.27
N GLN A 148 6.18 -7.65 15.27
CA GLN A 148 5.35 -8.61 14.52
C GLN A 148 5.36 -8.33 13.01
N THR A 149 5.52 -7.07 12.59
CA THR A 149 5.56 -6.65 11.17
C THR A 149 6.87 -7.12 10.52
N LEU A 150 7.97 -7.18 11.27
CA LEU A 150 9.26 -7.72 10.82
C LEU A 150 9.21 -9.23 10.50
N LYS A 151 8.18 -9.96 10.96
CA LYS A 151 7.97 -11.36 10.56
C LYS A 151 7.41 -11.51 9.14
N VAL A 152 6.84 -10.44 8.56
CA VAL A 152 6.37 -10.44 7.17
C VAL A 152 7.55 -10.42 6.19
N GLU A 153 8.69 -9.84 6.59
CA GLU A 153 9.95 -9.91 5.82
C GLU A 153 10.44 -11.36 5.67
N LYS A 154 10.18 -12.22 6.66
CA LYS A 154 10.44 -13.67 6.61
C LYS A 154 9.43 -14.46 5.75
N LEU A 155 8.35 -13.83 5.27
CA LEU A 155 7.39 -14.44 4.33
C LEU A 155 7.75 -14.18 2.86
N VAL A 156 8.78 -13.37 2.61
CA VAL A 156 9.34 -13.18 1.27
C VAL A 156 10.60 -14.05 1.19
N PRO A 157 10.55 -15.24 0.58
CA PRO A 157 11.76 -15.95 0.27
C PRO A 157 12.46 -15.12 -0.80
N PHE A 158 13.46 -14.33 -0.41
CA PHE A 158 14.54 -14.00 -1.33
C PHE A 158 15.34 -15.30 -1.50
N GLY A 159 14.84 -16.15 -2.41
CA GLY A 159 15.57 -17.28 -2.96
C GLY A 159 16.25 -16.87 -4.25
#